data_AF-K2EKJ9-F1
#
_entry.id   AF-K2EKJ9-F1
#
_cell.length_a   1.000
_cell.length_b   1.000
_cell.length_c   1.000
_cell.angle_alpha   90.00
_cell.angle_beta   90.00
_cell.angle_gamma   90.00
#
_symmetry.space_group_name_H-M   'P 1'
#
loop_
_entity.id
_entity.type
_entity.pdbx_description
1 polymer ?
#
loop_
_entity_poly.entity_id
_entity_poly.type
_entity_poly.pdbx_seq_one_letter_code
_entity_poly.pdbx_strand_id
1 'polypeptide(L)'
;MKLKKGLLFLSFTLITLVLVPQVLAETSTPSARSNPKRQEIRVMIEEKKVERIEKLNAIRRERIMNYSNKMIVRLEATIERFEKLITRIEERVTKIKLENNNINVTSTKTILNEAKQKLALVKSDIVTLKENLNSITIADEPKVEFEKVRETLKGIQNDLKDIHSKLVRLIGDIKGLRVGENKND
;
A
#
# COMPACT_ATOMS: atom_id res chain seq x y z
N MET A 1 -37.91 -49.52 5.74
CA MET A 1 -39.11 -50.27 5.29
C MET A 1 -40.23 -50.04 6.30
N LYS A 2 -41.44 -49.76 5.81
CA LYS A 2 -42.74 -49.60 6.52
C LYS A 2 -43.08 -48.20 7.06
N LEU A 3 -43.72 -47.45 6.16
CA LEU A 3 -44.79 -46.50 6.46
C LEU A 3 -45.85 -47.11 7.39
N LYS A 4 -46.46 -46.29 8.25
CA LYS A 4 -47.82 -46.53 8.74
C LYS A 4 -48.74 -45.42 8.26
N LYS A 5 -49.80 -45.86 7.58
CA LYS A 5 -50.93 -45.11 7.06
C LYS A 5 -52.06 -45.07 8.10
N GLY A 6 -52.84 -44.00 8.06
CA GLY A 6 -54.23 -43.87 8.51
C GLY A 6 -54.65 -42.46 8.09
N LEU A 7 -55.51 -42.17 7.11
CA LEU A 7 -56.78 -42.78 6.69
C LEU A 7 -57.76 -42.85 7.89
N LEU A 8 -58.92 -42.24 7.95
CA LEU A 8 -59.79 -41.45 7.07
C LEU A 8 -60.86 -40.85 8.02
N PHE A 9 -61.40 -39.66 7.82
CA PHE A 9 -62.84 -39.44 7.96
C PHE A 9 -63.28 -38.14 7.27
N LEU A 10 -64.19 -38.33 6.31
CA LEU A 10 -64.95 -37.35 5.53
C LEU A 10 -66.04 -36.66 6.39
N SER A 11 -66.29 -35.38 6.15
CA SER A 11 -67.64 -34.79 5.87
C SER A 11 -67.48 -33.27 5.64
N PHE A 12 -67.61 -32.76 4.42
CA PHE A 12 -68.84 -32.30 3.74
C PHE A 12 -69.53 -31.08 4.38
N THR A 13 -69.16 -29.86 3.96
CA THR A 13 -70.02 -28.67 3.74
C THR A 13 -69.18 -27.67 2.90
N LEU A 14 -69.36 -27.54 1.59
CA LEU A 14 -70.44 -26.89 0.83
C LEU A 14 -70.43 -25.34 0.92
N ILE A 15 -69.93 -24.70 -0.15
CA ILE A 15 -70.38 -23.41 -0.74
C ILE A 15 -70.14 -22.14 0.12
N THR A 16 -69.24 -21.22 -0.26
CA THR A 16 -69.48 -20.22 -1.32
C THR A 16 -68.18 -19.65 -1.90
N LEU A 17 -68.10 -19.75 -3.22
CA LEU A 17 -67.19 -19.04 -4.11
C LEU A 17 -67.66 -17.57 -4.20
N VAL A 18 -66.99 -16.64 -3.49
CA VAL A 18 -67.16 -15.21 -3.79
C VAL A 18 -66.25 -14.86 -4.95
N LEU A 19 -66.88 -14.80 -6.12
CA LEU A 19 -66.36 -14.32 -7.38
C LEU A 19 -65.99 -12.84 -7.22
N VAL A 20 -64.72 -12.55 -6.92
CA VAL A 20 -64.18 -11.20 -7.10
C VAL A 20 -63.99 -11.01 -8.61
N PRO A 21 -64.66 -10.05 -9.27
CA PRO A 21 -64.36 -9.77 -10.67
C PRO A 21 -62.91 -9.29 -10.75
N GLN A 22 -62.07 -10.10 -11.40
CA GLN A 22 -60.80 -9.66 -11.92
C GLN A 22 -61.09 -8.55 -12.94
N VAL A 23 -60.90 -7.30 -12.52
CA VAL A 23 -60.72 -6.20 -13.48
C VAL A 23 -59.37 -6.45 -14.13
N LEU A 24 -59.37 -7.23 -15.20
CA LEU A 24 -58.31 -7.23 -16.21
C LEU A 24 -58.34 -5.84 -16.84
N ALA A 25 -57.59 -4.91 -16.24
CA ALA A 25 -57.18 -3.71 -16.94
C ALA A 25 -56.19 -4.15 -18.03
N GLU A 26 -56.72 -4.53 -19.19
CA GLU A 26 -55.98 -4.53 -20.44
C GLU A 26 -55.58 -3.07 -20.74
N THR A 27 -54.49 -2.61 -20.10
CA THR A 27 -53.76 -1.48 -20.62
C THR A 27 -52.91 -1.99 -21.77
N SER A 28 -53.54 -2.14 -22.93
CA SER A 28 -52.86 -2.06 -24.21
C SER A 28 -52.28 -0.64 -24.35
N THR A 29 -51.18 -0.38 -23.63
CA THR A 29 -50.44 0.86 -23.80
C THR A 29 -49.60 0.69 -25.06
N PRO A 30 -49.86 1.50 -26.11
CA PRO A 30 -49.24 1.31 -27.39
C PRO A 30 -47.81 1.87 -27.40
N SER A 31 -47.01 1.25 -28.27
CA SER A 31 -45.88 1.85 -28.97
C SER A 31 -44.56 1.97 -28.20
N ALA A 32 -43.65 1.07 -28.56
CA ALA A 32 -42.23 1.37 -28.68
C ALA A 32 -42.01 2.54 -29.66
N ARG A 33 -42.36 3.76 -29.26
CA ARG A 33 -41.87 4.97 -29.92
C ARG A 33 -40.58 5.34 -29.21
N SER A 34 -39.44 5.00 -29.81
CA SER A 34 -38.16 5.62 -29.43
C SER A 34 -38.40 7.13 -29.53
N ASN A 35 -38.51 7.77 -28.38
CA ASN A 35 -38.78 9.20 -28.30
C ASN A 35 -37.38 9.83 -28.37
N PRO A 36 -37.03 10.60 -29.41
CA PRO A 36 -35.67 11.09 -29.63
C PRO A 36 -35.13 11.83 -28.39
N LYS A 37 -36.00 12.56 -27.68
CA LYS A 37 -35.70 13.22 -26.39
C LYS A 37 -35.20 12.26 -25.29
N ARG A 38 -35.70 11.02 -25.22
CA ARG A 38 -35.23 10.02 -24.24
C ARG A 38 -33.87 9.45 -24.63
N GLN A 39 -33.56 9.35 -25.92
CA GLN A 39 -32.24 8.95 -26.41
C GLN A 39 -31.22 10.06 -26.17
N GLU A 40 -31.54 11.31 -26.47
CA GLU A 40 -30.71 12.49 -26.18
C GLU A 40 -30.38 12.61 -24.67
N ILE A 41 -31.36 12.43 -23.79
CA ILE A 41 -31.14 12.47 -22.34
C ILE A 41 -30.20 11.34 -21.89
N ARG A 42 -30.31 10.13 -22.47
CA ARG A 42 -29.40 9.01 -22.14
C ARG A 42 -27.96 9.30 -22.55
N VAL A 43 -27.78 9.81 -23.77
CA VAL A 43 -26.46 10.21 -24.29
C VAL A 43 -25.84 11.29 -23.39
N MET A 44 -26.59 12.35 -23.05
CA MET A 44 -26.11 13.39 -22.13
C MET A 44 -25.76 12.86 -20.74
N ILE A 45 -26.47 11.85 -20.23
CA ILE A 45 -26.16 11.23 -18.93
C ILE A 45 -24.87 10.40 -19.02
N GLU A 46 -24.67 9.67 -20.11
CA GLU A 46 -23.45 8.89 -20.37
C GLU A 46 -22.24 9.81 -20.52
N GLU A 47 -22.34 10.88 -21.30
CA GLU A 47 -21.28 11.89 -21.44
C GLU A 47 -20.91 12.52 -20.10
N LYS A 48 -21.91 12.94 -19.30
CA LYS A 48 -21.68 13.48 -17.94
C LYS A 48 -21.13 12.44 -16.96
N LYS A 49 -21.31 11.14 -17.21
CA LYS A 49 -20.69 10.08 -16.41
C LYS A 49 -19.23 9.91 -16.78
N VAL A 50 -18.92 9.84 -18.08
CA VAL A 50 -17.54 9.76 -18.59
C VAL A 50 -16.73 10.95 -18.11
N GLU A 51 -17.22 12.17 -18.30
CA GLU A 51 -16.54 13.40 -17.87
C GLU A 51 -16.28 13.42 -16.35
N ARG A 52 -17.24 12.96 -15.54
CA ARG A 52 -17.06 12.84 -14.08
C ARG A 52 -16.01 11.80 -13.72
N ILE A 53 -16.00 10.65 -14.38
CA ILE A 53 -15.02 9.59 -14.14
C ILE A 53 -13.61 10.10 -14.49
N GLU A 54 -13.46 10.79 -15.61
CA GLU A 54 -12.19 11.38 -16.03
C GLU A 54 -11.68 12.43 -15.03
N LYS A 55 -12.55 13.35 -14.59
CA LYS A 55 -12.21 14.34 -13.55
C LYS A 55 -11.79 13.67 -12.25
N LEU A 56 -12.52 12.65 -11.80
CA LEU A 56 -12.18 11.90 -10.58
C LEU A 56 -10.85 11.16 -10.72
N ASN A 57 -10.57 10.57 -11.89
CA ASN A 57 -9.32 9.88 -12.17
C ASN A 57 -8.14 10.85 -12.23
N ALA A 58 -8.32 12.07 -12.76
CA ALA A 58 -7.31 13.12 -12.74
C ALA A 58 -6.97 13.56 -11.30
N ILE A 59 -7.99 13.88 -10.50
CA ILE A 59 -7.83 14.26 -9.09
C ILE A 59 -7.16 13.14 -8.29
N ARG A 60 -7.55 11.88 -8.52
CA ARG A 60 -6.93 10.73 -7.86
C ARG A 60 -5.44 10.64 -8.19
N ARG A 61 -5.07 10.73 -9.47
CA ARG A 61 -3.66 10.71 -9.92
C ARG A 61 -2.85 11.83 -9.28
N GLU A 62 -3.37 13.04 -9.27
CA GLU A 62 -2.71 14.19 -8.63
C GLU A 62 -2.46 13.95 -7.13
N ARG A 63 -3.46 13.44 -6.40
CA ARG A 63 -3.32 13.13 -4.97
C ARG A 63 -2.26 12.06 -4.71
N ILE A 64 -2.23 11.01 -5.53
CA ILE A 64 -1.22 9.95 -5.45
C ILE A 64 0.17 10.54 -5.65
N MET A 65 0.39 11.28 -6.75
CA MET A 65 1.68 11.88 -7.05
C MET A 65 2.16 12.82 -5.95
N ASN A 66 1.28 13.69 -5.46
CA ASN A 66 1.60 14.62 -4.37
C ASN A 66 1.96 13.89 -3.07
N TYR A 67 1.24 12.82 -2.73
CA TYR A 67 1.56 12.00 -1.55
C TYR A 67 2.89 11.28 -1.71
N SER A 68 3.10 10.64 -2.86
CA SER A 68 4.32 9.89 -3.17
C SER A 68 5.56 10.78 -3.19
N ASN A 69 5.47 11.99 -3.75
CA ASN A 69 6.56 12.96 -3.74
C ASN A 69 6.96 13.35 -2.31
N LYS A 70 5.97 13.64 -1.45
CA LYS A 70 6.24 13.93 -0.03
C LYS A 70 6.91 12.76 0.68
N MET A 71 6.52 11.53 0.34
CA MET A 71 7.11 10.32 0.89
C MET A 71 8.56 10.15 0.43
N ILE A 72 8.84 10.29 -0.85
CA ILE A 72 10.20 10.21 -1.43
C ILE A 72 11.12 11.22 -0.75
N VAL A 73 10.70 12.48 -0.62
CA VAL A 73 11.49 13.53 0.05
C VAL A 73 11.84 13.12 1.49
N ARG A 74 10.92 12.48 2.21
CA ARG A 74 11.19 11.99 3.59
C ARG A 74 12.19 10.83 3.60
N LEU A 75 12.14 9.94 2.61
CA LEU A 75 13.09 8.84 2.47
C LEU A 75 14.49 9.35 2.15
N GLU A 76 14.61 10.27 1.19
CA GLU A 76 15.88 10.92 0.83
C GLU A 76 16.50 11.67 2.02
N ALA A 77 15.69 12.44 2.75
CA ALA A 77 16.15 13.10 3.97
C ALA A 77 16.60 12.10 5.06
N THR A 78 16.03 10.89 5.08
CA THR A 78 16.47 9.83 6.00
C THR A 78 17.81 9.25 5.59
N ILE A 79 18.02 9.03 4.29
CA ILE A 79 19.31 8.61 3.74
C ILE A 79 20.39 9.61 4.11
N GLU A 80 20.16 10.91 3.86
CA GLU A 80 21.13 11.97 4.19
C GLU A 80 21.49 11.96 5.69
N ARG A 81 20.50 11.77 6.57
CA ARG A 81 20.75 11.63 8.02
C ARG A 81 21.62 10.43 8.35
N PHE A 82 21.41 9.29 7.69
CA PHE A 82 22.23 8.09 7.88
C PHE A 82 23.63 8.25 7.33
N GLU A 83 23.82 8.91 6.19
CA GLU A 83 25.16 9.24 5.67
C GLU A 83 25.95 10.09 6.67
N LYS A 84 25.35 11.18 7.16
CA LYS A 84 25.97 12.02 8.19
C LYS A 84 26.30 11.24 9.47
N LEU A 85 25.44 10.29 9.85
CA LEU A 85 25.71 9.45 11.03
C LEU A 85 26.86 8.47 10.79
N ILE A 86 26.90 7.84 9.61
CA ILE A 86 27.99 6.94 9.18
C ILE A 86 29.32 7.71 9.21
N THR A 87 29.39 8.90 8.59
CA THR A 87 30.62 9.72 8.59
C THR A 87 31.08 10.05 10.00
N ARG A 88 30.18 10.47 10.90
CA ARG A 88 30.53 10.74 12.31
C ARG A 88 31.05 9.49 13.04
N ILE A 89 30.46 8.33 12.75
CA ILE A 89 30.92 7.06 13.30
C ILE A 89 32.32 6.73 12.79
N GLU A 90 32.60 6.90 11.49
CA GLU A 90 33.93 6.70 10.91
C GLU A 90 34.98 7.59 11.57
N GLU A 91 34.70 8.89 11.66
CA GLU A 91 35.57 9.84 12.35
C GLU A 91 35.83 9.43 13.80
N ARG A 92 34.81 8.94 14.50
CA ARG A 92 34.99 8.50 15.89
C ARG A 92 35.83 7.23 16.00
N VAL A 93 35.62 6.26 15.11
CA VAL A 93 36.42 5.02 15.06
C VAL A 93 37.88 5.32 14.73
N THR A 94 38.14 6.24 13.80
CA THR A 94 39.52 6.65 13.47
C THR A 94 40.20 7.32 14.66
N LYS A 95 39.52 8.24 15.37
CA LYS A 95 40.05 8.88 16.58
C LYS A 95 40.38 7.87 17.68
N ILE A 96 39.50 6.92 17.96
CA ILE A 96 39.74 5.86 18.97
C ILE A 96 40.98 5.04 18.62
N LYS A 97 41.13 4.67 17.34
CA LYS A 97 42.30 3.90 16.90
C LYS A 97 43.60 4.69 17.03
N LEU A 98 43.57 6.01 16.79
CA LEU A 98 44.73 6.89 16.97
C LEU A 98 45.09 7.08 18.46
N GLU A 99 44.09 7.18 19.33
CA GLU A 99 44.29 7.32 20.78
C GLU A 99 44.84 6.02 21.41
N ASN A 100 44.44 4.85 20.91
CA ASN A 100 44.94 3.56 21.39
C ASN A 100 44.98 2.51 20.27
N ASN A 101 46.20 2.25 19.77
CA ASN A 101 46.44 1.32 18.67
C ASN A 101 46.08 -0.15 18.99
N ASN A 102 45.95 -0.51 20.27
CA ASN A 102 45.62 -1.87 20.69
C ASN A 102 44.11 -2.16 20.69
N ILE A 103 43.25 -1.16 20.46
CA ILE A 103 41.81 -1.37 20.38
C ILE A 103 41.43 -2.05 19.06
N ASN A 104 40.77 -3.20 19.18
CA ASN A 104 40.24 -3.91 18.02
C ASN A 104 38.93 -3.27 17.52
N VAL A 105 39.01 -2.59 16.36
CA VAL A 105 37.86 -1.95 15.70
C VAL A 105 37.30 -2.77 14.52
N THR A 106 37.72 -4.02 14.37
CA THR A 106 37.41 -4.84 13.18
C THR A 106 35.91 -5.10 13.04
N SER A 107 35.25 -5.51 14.13
CA SER A 107 33.79 -5.75 14.15
C SER A 107 33.00 -4.48 13.83
N THR A 108 33.40 -3.35 14.42
CA THR A 108 32.80 -2.02 14.16
C THR A 108 32.89 -1.65 12.69
N LYS A 109 34.04 -1.87 12.05
CA LYS A 109 34.23 -1.60 10.62
C LYS A 109 33.38 -2.49 9.73
N THR A 110 33.26 -3.78 10.06
CA THR A 110 32.42 -4.72 9.32
C THR A 110 30.96 -4.29 9.32
N ILE A 111 30.37 -4.04 10.50
CA ILE A 111 28.97 -3.61 10.62
C ILE A 111 28.74 -2.25 9.93
N LEU A 112 29.73 -1.35 9.98
CA LEU A 112 29.66 -0.05 9.30
C LEU A 112 29.63 -0.21 7.77
N ASN A 113 30.43 -1.13 7.23
CA ASN A 113 30.43 -1.44 5.81
C ASN A 113 29.10 -2.08 5.37
N GLU A 114 28.54 -2.99 6.18
CA GLU A 114 27.21 -3.56 5.92
C GLU A 114 26.13 -2.46 5.89
N ALA A 115 26.16 -1.53 6.85
CA ALA A 115 25.22 -0.41 6.87
C ALA A 115 25.34 0.47 5.61
N LYS A 116 26.57 0.72 5.13
CA LYS A 116 26.81 1.46 3.87
C LYS A 116 26.28 0.73 2.64
N GLN A 117 26.56 -0.57 2.54
CA GLN A 117 26.08 -1.39 1.43
C GLN A 117 24.54 -1.38 1.39
N LYS A 118 23.91 -1.58 2.54
CA LYS A 118 22.44 -1.55 2.62
C LYS A 118 21.87 -0.16 2.30
N LEU A 119 22.54 0.91 2.71
CA LEU A 119 22.14 2.27 2.35
C LEU A 119 22.22 2.51 0.83
N ALA A 120 23.22 1.94 0.15
CA ALA A 120 23.33 1.99 -1.30
C ALA A 120 22.18 1.23 -2.00
N LEU A 121 21.79 0.07 -1.46
CA LEU A 121 20.60 -0.67 -1.94
C LEU A 121 19.33 0.17 -1.79
N VAL A 122 19.12 0.79 -0.62
CA VAL A 122 17.94 1.66 -0.40
C VAL A 122 17.91 2.82 -1.39
N LYS A 123 19.06 3.42 -1.74
CA LYS A 123 19.12 4.45 -2.80
C LYS A 123 18.64 3.92 -4.14
N SER A 124 19.09 2.72 -4.52
CA SER A 124 18.65 2.06 -5.75
C SER A 124 17.15 1.79 -5.72
N ASP A 125 16.62 1.28 -4.61
CA ASP A 125 15.20 0.97 -4.47
C ASP A 125 14.32 2.24 -4.52
N ILE A 126 14.80 3.39 -4.05
CA ILE A 126 14.09 4.66 -4.21
C ILE A 126 14.02 5.08 -5.69
N VAL A 127 15.06 4.81 -6.48
CA VAL A 127 15.02 5.05 -7.93
C VAL A 127 13.98 4.15 -8.57
N THR A 128 14.00 2.85 -8.28
CA THR A 128 12.99 1.88 -8.75
C THR A 128 11.57 2.29 -8.31
N LEU A 129 11.41 2.77 -7.08
CA LEU A 129 10.12 3.26 -6.56
C LEU A 129 9.60 4.45 -7.37
N LYS A 130 10.47 5.38 -7.76
CA LYS A 130 10.11 6.52 -8.62
C LYS A 130 9.64 6.05 -9.99
N GLU A 131 10.33 5.08 -10.58
CA GLU A 131 9.96 4.49 -11.88
C GLU A 131 8.60 3.80 -11.81
N ASN A 132 8.38 2.96 -10.79
CA ASN A 132 7.10 2.29 -10.55
C ASN A 132 5.95 3.25 -10.26
N LEU A 133 6.23 4.44 -9.69
CA LEU A 133 5.22 5.47 -9.49
C LEU A 133 4.83 6.16 -10.80
N ASN A 134 5.78 6.36 -11.70
CA ASN A 134 5.51 6.96 -13.01
C ASN A 134 4.72 6.01 -13.91
N SER A 135 4.99 4.71 -13.86
CA SER A 135 4.28 3.70 -14.66
C SER A 135 2.78 3.59 -14.31
N ILE A 136 2.38 3.86 -13.06
CA ILE A 136 0.95 3.86 -12.64
C ILE A 136 0.09 4.81 -13.49
N THR A 137 0.66 5.90 -13.98
CA THR A 137 -0.10 6.90 -14.75
C THR A 137 -0.41 6.47 -16.19
N ILE A 138 0.27 5.43 -16.69
CA ILE A 138 0.20 4.95 -18.08
C ILE A 138 -0.37 3.51 -18.13
N ALA A 139 -0.35 2.77 -17.02
CA ALA A 139 -0.75 1.36 -16.98
C ALA A 139 -2.25 1.12 -17.20
N ASP A 140 -2.56 0.09 -17.99
CA ASP A 140 -3.92 -0.41 -18.23
C ASP A 140 -4.56 -1.00 -16.95
N GLU A 141 -3.73 -1.60 -16.08
CA GLU A 141 -4.14 -2.15 -14.78
C GLU A 141 -3.40 -1.45 -13.62
N PRO A 142 -3.85 -0.26 -13.19
CA PRO A 142 -3.18 0.51 -12.13
C PRO A 142 -3.04 -0.25 -10.81
N LYS A 143 -3.95 -1.18 -10.50
CA LYS A 143 -3.94 -1.94 -9.25
C LYS A 143 -2.69 -2.83 -9.12
N VAL A 144 -2.31 -3.52 -10.19
CA VAL A 144 -1.15 -4.42 -10.18
C VAL A 144 0.13 -3.60 -9.98
N GLU A 145 0.23 -2.47 -10.66
CA GLU A 145 1.38 -1.58 -10.54
C GLU A 145 1.49 -0.94 -9.14
N PHE A 146 0.35 -0.65 -8.51
CA PHE A 146 0.30 -0.19 -7.13
C PHE A 146 0.83 -1.21 -6.12
N GLU A 147 0.59 -2.51 -6.33
CA GLU A 147 1.15 -3.53 -5.43
C GLU A 147 2.68 -3.58 -5.52
N LYS A 148 3.27 -3.43 -6.72
CA LYS A 148 4.73 -3.31 -6.86
C LYS A 148 5.29 -2.14 -6.06
N VAL A 149 4.67 -0.95 -6.17
CA VAL A 149 5.05 0.23 -5.37
C VAL A 149 5.01 -0.07 -3.88
N ARG A 150 3.98 -0.79 -3.42
CA ARG A 150 3.82 -1.16 -2.01
C ARG A 150 4.89 -2.14 -1.55
N GLU A 151 5.24 -3.12 -2.37
CA GLU A 151 6.30 -4.08 -2.07
C GLU A 151 7.67 -3.41 -2.00
N THR A 152 8.01 -2.58 -2.98
CA THR A 152 9.26 -1.78 -2.96
C THR A 152 9.33 -0.91 -1.70
N LEU A 153 8.23 -0.25 -1.34
CA LEU A 153 8.18 0.60 -0.15
C LEU A 153 8.38 -0.20 1.15
N LYS A 154 7.81 -1.40 1.26
CA LYS A 154 8.03 -2.29 2.41
C LYS A 154 9.50 -2.71 2.51
N GLY A 155 10.14 -3.03 1.38
CA GLY A 155 11.56 -3.34 1.31
C GLY A 155 12.41 -2.20 1.87
N ILE A 156 12.23 -1.00 1.31
CA ILE A 156 12.90 0.23 1.76
C ILE A 156 12.70 0.45 3.27
N GLN A 157 11.48 0.30 3.77
CA GLN A 157 11.18 0.50 5.19
C GLN A 157 11.95 -0.48 6.08
N ASN A 158 11.99 -1.77 5.71
CA ASN A 158 12.68 -2.79 6.47
C ASN A 158 14.19 -2.55 6.47
N ASP A 159 14.75 -2.15 5.34
CA ASP A 159 16.18 -1.85 5.22
C ASP A 159 16.58 -0.61 6.00
N LEU A 160 15.78 0.45 5.97
CA LEU A 160 16.01 1.63 6.81
C LEU A 160 15.96 1.31 8.31
N LYS A 161 15.04 0.44 8.75
CA LYS A 161 14.99 -0.03 10.14
C LYS A 161 16.24 -0.82 10.53
N ASP A 162 16.69 -1.70 9.64
CA ASP A 162 17.87 -2.51 9.87
C ASP A 162 19.15 -1.66 9.92
N ILE A 163 19.29 -0.69 9.00
CA ILE A 163 20.37 0.32 9.04
C ILE A 163 20.34 1.05 10.38
N HIS A 164 19.17 1.55 10.81
CA HIS A 164 19.04 2.24 12.09
C HIS A 164 19.52 1.38 13.27
N SER A 165 19.05 0.12 13.33
CA SER A 165 19.44 -0.84 14.37
C SER A 165 20.96 -1.05 14.40
N LYS A 166 21.58 -1.28 13.24
CA LYS A 166 23.04 -1.43 13.11
C LYS A 166 23.78 -0.19 13.58
N LEU A 167 23.36 1.00 13.16
CA LEU A 167 24.01 2.26 13.55
C LEU A 167 23.86 2.53 15.06
N VAL A 168 22.71 2.24 15.67
CA VAL A 168 22.51 2.37 17.13
C VAL A 168 23.43 1.41 17.89
N ARG A 169 23.52 0.15 17.46
CA ARG A 169 24.44 -0.82 18.04
C ARG A 169 25.89 -0.36 17.95
N LEU A 170 26.32 0.12 16.78
CA LEU A 170 27.66 0.68 16.57
C LEU A 170 27.98 1.82 17.53
N ILE A 171 27.03 2.72 17.79
CA ILE A 171 27.22 3.80 18.76
C ILE A 171 27.41 3.24 20.17
N GLY A 172 26.66 2.18 20.55
CA GLY A 172 26.84 1.48 21.81
C GLY A 172 28.22 0.88 21.95
N ASP A 173 28.66 0.13 20.93
CA ASP A 173 29.98 -0.50 20.90
C ASP A 173 31.11 0.54 21.01
N ILE A 174 31.01 1.63 20.23
CA ILE A 174 31.99 2.74 20.25
C ILE A 174 32.04 3.44 21.61
N LYS A 175 30.90 3.58 22.30
CA LYS A 175 30.88 4.11 23.66
C LYS A 175 31.61 3.14 24.60
N GLY A 176 31.34 1.84 24.51
CA GLY A 176 32.02 0.80 25.29
C GLY A 176 33.54 0.83 25.10
N LEU A 177 34.02 0.97 23.85
CA LEU A 177 35.44 1.12 23.54
C LEU A 177 36.10 2.31 24.23
N ARG A 178 35.34 3.36 24.60
CA ARG A 178 35.85 4.56 25.25
C ARG A 178 35.93 4.44 26.78
N VAL A 179 35.05 3.66 27.41
CA VAL A 179 34.97 3.62 28.89
C VAL A 179 36.05 2.72 29.51
N GLY A 180 36.84 2.04 28.67
CA GLY A 180 37.85 1.09 29.12
C GLY A 180 37.20 -0.22 29.55
N GLU A 181 37.81 -1.34 29.17
CA GLU A 181 37.74 -2.52 30.04
C GLU A 181 38.33 -2.07 31.38
N ASN A 182 37.48 -1.70 32.35
CA ASN A 182 37.90 -1.67 33.74
C ASN A 182 38.29 -3.11 34.08
N LYS A 183 39.57 -3.41 33.90
CA LYS A 183 40.24 -4.52 34.57
C LYS A 183 40.16 -4.20 36.05
N ASN A 184 39.08 -4.67 36.67
CA ASN A 184 39.09 -4.93 38.09
C ASN A 184 39.96 -6.19 38.23
N ASP A 185 41.24 -5.95 38.56
CA ASP A 185 42.06 -6.93 39.28
C ASP A 185 41.43 -7.24 40.64
#